data_AF-A0A9E6EVK0-F1
#
_entry.id   AF-A0A9E6EVK0-F1
#
_cell.length_a   1.000
_cell.length_b   1.000
_cell.length_c   1.000
_cell.angle_alpha   90.00
_cell.angle_beta   90.00
_cell.angle_gamma   90.00
#
_symmetry.space_group_name_H-M   'P 1'
#
loop_
_entity.id
_entity.type
_entity.pdbx_description
1 polymer ?
#
loop_
_entity_poly.entity_id
_entity_poly.type
_entity_poly.pdbx_seq_one_letter_code
_entity_poly.pdbx_strand_id
1 'polypeptide(L)'
;MQAEIVIERLFRGEPVRIALPDSLVRELSPGSMVMVTSGRGNKATYPAYILRLFQDNADNPEDLFITDILYDGKPVLNHSLLKLTAWMAEYYITAPLDTITSALPLAVRTTVNDIVELSGFQLQAAMPKIVNTSLRRAILKLMSQEKKLTVRQLEKRLGKKDIYRALHELEQAGLLTLQKKFSSTTPKEKTAYRLSVAIPENIELLLHAAPKQLEAFTALRTFSHAPVFPETLGISRDILNALVKKGLAEKVQVELSSTFKSGFSERSRQIDTLSSAQQNALQTLTEAYEKQEFATFLLHGVTGSGKTLVYIEFLKKVIASGKTAIVLVPEIALTPQTAARFRNHFHDDITILHSAMSDREKYDAWHNLRLGKTKIALGARSTVFAPLDNLGAIIVDEEHDGAYKQDRNPRYQGRDTAIMRAMFEN
;
A
#
# COMPACT_ATOMS: atom_id res chain seq x y z
N MET A 1 -15.79 30.18 5.99
CA MET A 1 -15.23 29.02 5.25
C MET A 1 -15.62 27.75 5.97
N GLN A 2 -16.06 26.74 5.22
CA GLN A 2 -16.51 25.46 5.75
C GLN A 2 -15.77 24.30 5.07
N ALA A 3 -15.75 23.14 5.73
CA ALA A 3 -15.29 21.90 5.14
C ALA A 3 -16.43 20.87 5.13
N GLU A 4 -16.55 20.15 4.03
CA GLU A 4 -17.30 18.89 3.99
C GLU A 4 -16.34 17.77 4.35
N ILE A 5 -16.70 17.00 5.38
CA ILE A 5 -15.85 15.97 5.96
C ILE A 5 -16.63 14.67 6.11
N VAL A 6 -15.92 13.55 6.07
CA VAL A 6 -16.45 12.24 6.45
C VAL A 6 -15.71 11.76 7.69
N ILE A 7 -16.46 11.29 8.69
CA ILE A 7 -15.92 11.01 10.03
C ILE A 7 -16.03 9.53 10.33
N GLU A 8 -14.94 8.92 10.78
CA GLU A 8 -14.96 7.52 11.20
C GLU A 8 -15.90 7.34 12.40
N ARG A 9 -16.81 6.36 12.30
CA ARG A 9 -17.78 5.94 13.35
C ARG A 9 -18.90 6.92 13.68
N LEU A 10 -19.00 8.06 13.00
CA LEU A 10 -20.11 9.01 13.15
C LEU A 10 -20.91 9.14 11.85
N PHE A 11 -22.13 9.67 11.95
CA PHE A 11 -23.01 10.00 10.81
C PHE A 11 -23.20 8.88 9.79
N ARG A 12 -23.05 7.61 10.19
CA ARG A 12 -23.14 6.42 9.33
C ARG A 12 -22.21 6.47 8.10
N GLY A 13 -21.13 7.24 8.18
CA GLY A 13 -20.17 7.40 7.08
C GLY A 13 -20.59 8.40 6.00
N GLU A 14 -21.67 9.15 6.22
CA GLU A 14 -22.11 10.23 5.33
C GLU A 14 -21.30 11.52 5.55
N PRO A 15 -21.13 12.35 4.51
CA PRO A 15 -20.47 13.64 4.63
C PRO A 15 -21.30 14.64 5.45
N VAL A 16 -20.62 15.46 6.24
CA VAL A 16 -21.21 16.58 6.99
C VAL A 16 -20.40 17.85 6.81
N ARG A 17 -21.05 19.02 6.93
CA ARG A 17 -20.37 20.32 6.87
C ARG A 17 -19.99 20.80 8.27
N ILE A 18 -18.77 21.31 8.40
CA ILE A 18 -18.27 21.92 9.64
C ILE A 18 -17.70 23.31 9.36
N ALA A 19 -17.72 24.17 10.37
CA ALA A 19 -17.03 25.46 10.30
C ALA A 19 -15.51 25.27 10.46
N LEU A 20 -14.73 25.95 9.62
CA LEU A 20 -13.27 25.98 9.74
C LEU A 20 -12.80 27.29 10.38
N PRO A 21 -11.94 27.24 11.41
CA PRO A 21 -11.22 28.41 11.87
C PRO A 21 -10.29 28.96 10.80
N ASP A 22 -10.20 30.29 10.67
CA ASP A 22 -9.34 30.96 9.66
C ASP A 22 -7.87 30.53 9.71
N SER A 23 -7.38 30.15 10.90
CA SER A 23 -6.02 29.66 11.08
C SER A 23 -5.75 28.34 10.36
N LEU A 24 -6.76 27.48 10.19
CA LEU A 24 -6.61 26.15 9.58
C LEU A 24 -6.84 26.15 8.08
N VAL A 25 -7.41 27.23 7.53
CA VAL A 25 -7.75 27.36 6.11
C VAL A 25 -6.55 27.15 5.20
N ARG A 26 -5.37 27.61 5.61
CA ARG A 26 -4.13 27.50 4.82
C ARG A 26 -3.34 26.21 5.08
N GLU A 27 -3.76 25.41 6.06
CA GLU A 27 -3.06 24.21 6.50
C GLU A 27 -3.73 22.93 6.00
N LEU A 28 -4.94 23.03 5.46
CA LEU A 28 -5.75 21.90 5.02
C LEU A 28 -6.04 21.97 3.53
N SER A 29 -6.11 20.80 2.91
CA SER A 29 -6.56 20.61 1.53
C SER A 29 -7.60 19.50 1.47
N PRO A 30 -8.37 19.38 0.38
CA PRO A 30 -9.08 18.14 0.08
C PRO A 30 -8.13 16.93 0.21
N GLY A 31 -8.59 15.88 0.88
CA GLY A 31 -7.85 14.65 1.14
C GLY A 31 -7.03 14.67 2.43
N SER A 32 -6.94 15.81 3.12
CA SER A 32 -6.30 15.90 4.45
C SER A 32 -7.05 15.05 5.47
N MET A 33 -6.29 14.48 6.40
CA MET A 33 -6.82 13.70 7.51
C MET A 33 -6.68 14.51 8.81
N VAL A 34 -7.75 14.59 9.58
CA VAL A 34 -7.83 15.41 10.80
C VAL A 34 -8.47 14.62 11.94
N MET A 35 -8.29 15.10 13.17
CA MET A 35 -9.04 14.62 14.33
C MET A 35 -10.16 15.61 14.65
N VAL A 36 -11.38 15.09 14.87
CA VAL A 36 -12.55 15.92 15.19
C VAL A 36 -13.26 15.46 16.46
N THR A 37 -13.93 16.38 17.15
CA THR A 37 -14.76 16.09 18.31
C THR A 37 -16.06 16.89 18.29
N SER A 38 -17.10 16.39 18.98
CA SER A 38 -18.41 17.04 19.09
C SER A 38 -18.52 17.92 20.33
N GLY A 39 -18.58 19.24 20.18
CA GLY A 39 -18.63 20.19 21.29
C GLY A 39 -17.31 20.39 22.06
N ARG A 40 -17.26 21.43 22.90
CA ARG A 40 -16.06 21.82 23.68
C ARG A 40 -15.93 21.00 24.98
N GLY A 41 -14.87 20.18 25.13
CA GLY A 41 -14.60 19.43 26.37
C GLY A 41 -13.84 18.11 26.17
N ASN A 42 -13.74 17.29 27.22
CA ASN A 42 -12.95 16.05 27.23
C ASN A 42 -13.61 14.86 26.51
N LYS A 43 -14.28 15.12 25.38
CA LYS A 43 -15.02 14.12 24.61
C LYS A 43 -14.09 13.25 23.75
N ALA A 44 -14.68 12.23 23.12
CA ALA A 44 -13.97 11.36 22.21
C ALA A 44 -13.61 12.11 20.92
N THR A 45 -12.42 11.85 20.39
CA THR A 45 -11.94 12.36 19.11
C THR A 45 -11.98 11.25 18.07
N TYR A 46 -12.41 11.57 16.85
CA TYR A 46 -12.53 10.63 15.75
C TYR A 46 -11.69 11.08 14.56
N PRO A 47 -11.03 10.17 13.83
CA PRO A 47 -10.44 10.49 12.55
C PRO A 47 -11.51 10.95 11.55
N ALA A 48 -11.21 11.97 10.77
CA ALA A 48 -12.04 12.44 9.68
C ALA A 48 -11.20 12.82 8.46
N TYR A 49 -11.83 12.85 7.30
CA TYR A 49 -11.21 13.14 6.01
C TYR A 49 -11.90 14.37 5.40
N ILE A 50 -11.11 15.37 5.01
CA ILE A 50 -11.62 16.55 4.31
C ILE A 50 -11.95 16.15 2.87
N LEU A 51 -13.21 16.25 2.47
CA LEU A 51 -13.61 15.99 1.08
C LEU A 51 -13.51 17.24 0.21
N ARG A 52 -14.05 18.36 0.72
CA ARG A 52 -14.15 19.63 0.00
C ARG A 52 -14.06 20.81 0.96
N LEU A 53 -13.63 21.95 0.43
CA LEU A 53 -13.54 23.22 1.13
C LEU A 53 -14.43 24.25 0.42
N PHE A 54 -15.24 25.00 1.19
CA PHE A 54 -16.20 25.98 0.69
C PHE A 54 -15.85 27.36 1.26
N GLN A 55 -15.76 28.37 0.41
CA GLN A 55 -15.49 29.74 0.86
C GLN A 55 -16.71 30.35 1.56
N ASP A 56 -17.87 30.02 1.03
CA ASP A 56 -19.20 30.39 1.45
C ASP A 56 -19.65 29.57 2.69
N ASN A 57 -20.42 30.22 3.55
CA ASN A 57 -20.97 29.59 4.74
C ASN A 57 -22.32 28.96 4.35
N ALA A 58 -22.43 27.63 4.44
CA ALA A 58 -23.72 26.96 4.41
C ALA A 58 -24.53 27.32 5.66
N ASP A 59 -25.85 27.30 5.50
CA ASP A 59 -26.77 27.32 6.63
C ASP A 59 -26.64 26.00 7.40
N ASN A 60 -26.33 26.10 8.69
CA ASN A 60 -26.26 25.01 9.68
C ASN A 60 -25.08 24.01 9.53
N PRO A 61 -23.82 24.45 9.75
CA PRO A 61 -22.73 23.50 9.99
C PRO A 61 -22.96 22.72 11.30
N GLU A 62 -22.52 21.47 11.33
CA GLU A 62 -22.49 20.66 12.54
C GLU A 62 -21.54 21.27 13.59
N ASP A 63 -21.89 21.17 14.88
CA ASP A 63 -21.08 21.68 16.01
C ASP A 63 -19.91 20.73 16.32
N LEU A 64 -18.99 20.65 15.35
CA LEU A 64 -17.79 19.82 15.38
C LEU A 64 -16.55 20.71 15.24
N PHE A 65 -15.50 20.36 15.97
CA PHE A 65 -14.24 21.10 15.96
C PHE A 65 -13.10 20.19 15.53
N ILE A 66 -12.23 20.69 14.66
CA ILE A 66 -10.94 20.06 14.37
C ILE A 66 -10.03 20.27 15.57
N THR A 67 -9.65 19.19 16.22
CA THR A 67 -8.72 19.21 17.36
C THR A 67 -7.29 19.06 16.90
N ASP A 68 -7.05 18.34 15.79
CA ASP A 68 -5.69 18.07 15.33
C ASP A 68 -5.61 17.82 13.82
N ILE A 69 -4.42 18.02 13.27
CA ILE A 69 -4.10 17.77 11.87
C ILE A 69 -3.08 16.63 11.79
N LEU A 70 -3.39 15.60 10.99
CA LEU A 70 -2.50 14.47 10.78
C LEU A 70 -1.70 14.64 9.49
N TYR A 71 -0.50 14.03 9.44
CA TYR A 71 0.38 14.06 8.28
C TYR A 71 0.72 15.48 7.79
N ASP A 72 0.84 16.44 8.71
CA ASP A 72 1.18 17.84 8.42
C ASP A 72 0.20 18.50 7.42
N GLY A 73 -1.08 18.08 7.46
CA GLY A 73 -2.11 18.59 6.56
C GLY A 73 -1.98 18.07 5.13
N LYS A 74 -0.89 17.38 4.78
CA LYS A 74 -0.70 16.79 3.46
C LYS A 74 -1.73 15.69 3.23
N PRO A 75 -2.40 15.67 2.07
CA PRO A 75 -3.51 14.76 1.82
C PRO A 75 -3.08 13.30 1.87
N VAL A 76 -3.85 12.47 2.58
CA VAL A 76 -3.70 10.99 2.57
C VAL A 76 -4.36 10.37 1.33
N LEU A 77 -5.31 11.10 0.73
CA LEU A 77 -5.94 10.79 -0.55
C LEU A 77 -5.59 11.93 -1.51
N ASN A 78 -4.81 11.67 -2.54
CA ASN A 78 -4.57 12.67 -3.58
C ASN A 78 -5.87 12.97 -4.37
N HIS A 79 -5.82 14.00 -5.22
CA HIS A 79 -6.98 14.48 -5.97
C HIS A 79 -7.67 13.37 -6.79
N SER A 80 -6.88 12.54 -7.48
CA SER A 80 -7.41 11.43 -8.27
C SER A 80 -8.02 10.33 -7.37
N LEU A 81 -7.47 10.09 -6.17
CA LEU A 81 -8.07 9.14 -5.21
C LEU A 81 -9.39 9.67 -4.65
N LEU A 82 -9.49 10.97 -4.37
CA LEU A 82 -10.74 11.59 -3.95
C LEU A 82 -11.83 11.46 -5.02
N LYS A 83 -11.52 11.79 -6.28
CA LYS A 83 -12.45 11.58 -7.40
C LYS A 83 -12.87 10.11 -7.51
N LEU A 84 -11.91 9.19 -7.43
CA LEU A 84 -12.18 7.75 -7.53
C LEU A 84 -13.09 7.26 -6.41
N THR A 85 -12.79 7.60 -5.15
CA THR A 85 -13.58 7.17 -4.00
C THR A 85 -14.99 7.75 -4.00
N ALA A 86 -15.17 8.99 -4.48
CA ALA A 86 -16.47 9.60 -4.69
C ALA A 86 -17.28 8.89 -5.77
N TRP A 87 -16.67 8.65 -6.95
CA TRP A 87 -17.31 7.87 -8.02
C TRP A 87 -17.68 6.47 -7.56
N MET A 88 -16.81 5.78 -6.81
CA MET A 88 -17.10 4.47 -6.26
C MET A 88 -18.29 4.49 -5.31
N ALA A 89 -18.41 5.51 -4.46
CA ALA A 89 -19.48 5.63 -3.49
C ALA A 89 -20.84 5.77 -4.20
N GLU A 90 -20.88 6.60 -5.24
CA GLU A 90 -22.04 6.81 -6.09
C GLU A 90 -22.39 5.56 -6.91
N TYR A 91 -21.43 5.03 -7.66
CA TYR A 91 -21.64 3.93 -8.61
C TYR A 91 -21.97 2.60 -7.90
N TYR A 92 -21.29 2.29 -6.79
CA TYR A 92 -21.52 1.06 -6.03
C TYR A 92 -22.53 1.23 -4.89
N ILE A 93 -23.15 2.41 -4.75
CA ILE A 93 -24.19 2.74 -3.77
C ILE A 93 -23.76 2.33 -2.36
N THR A 94 -22.71 2.97 -1.87
CA THR A 94 -22.07 2.68 -0.58
C THR A 94 -21.65 3.98 0.07
N ALA A 95 -21.54 3.99 1.41
CA ALA A 95 -21.17 5.22 2.11
C ALA A 95 -19.78 5.71 1.65
N PRO A 96 -19.57 7.03 1.50
CA PRO A 96 -18.25 7.58 1.16
C PRO A 96 -17.13 7.14 2.11
N LEU A 97 -17.44 6.91 3.39
CA LEU A 97 -16.48 6.37 4.33
C LEU A 97 -15.96 4.97 3.94
N ASP A 98 -16.81 4.11 3.40
CA ASP A 98 -16.43 2.73 3.05
C ASP A 98 -15.42 2.71 1.90
N THR A 99 -15.56 3.61 0.93
CA THR A 99 -14.63 3.74 -0.20
C THR A 99 -13.31 4.35 0.24
N ILE A 100 -13.35 5.41 1.05
CA ILE A 100 -12.16 6.04 1.63
C ILE A 100 -11.36 5.06 2.49
N THR A 101 -12.03 4.34 3.39
CA THR A 101 -11.36 3.40 4.29
C THR A 101 -10.83 2.16 3.58
N SER A 102 -11.39 1.82 2.42
CA SER A 102 -10.87 0.77 1.54
C SER A 102 -9.65 1.20 0.74
N ALA A 103 -9.53 2.50 0.45
CA ALA A 103 -8.38 3.07 -0.25
C ALA A 103 -7.14 3.26 0.65
N LEU A 104 -7.32 3.24 1.98
CA LEU A 104 -6.24 3.52 2.94
C LEU A 104 -5.93 2.31 3.84
N PRO A 105 -4.63 1.95 4.01
CA PRO A 105 -4.24 0.93 4.97
C PRO A 105 -4.70 1.27 6.40
N LEU A 106 -5.08 0.27 7.19
CA LEU A 106 -5.55 0.47 8.58
C LEU A 106 -4.54 1.26 9.44
N ALA A 107 -3.25 1.00 9.25
CA ALA A 107 -2.18 1.71 9.93
C ALA A 107 -2.11 3.22 9.63
N VAL A 108 -2.55 3.62 8.43
CA VAL A 108 -2.63 5.04 8.05
C VAL A 108 -3.78 5.71 8.79
N ARG A 109 -4.88 4.97 8.97
CA ARG A 109 -6.12 5.45 9.59
C ARG A 109 -6.09 5.49 11.12
N THR A 110 -5.12 4.82 11.74
CA THR A 110 -5.02 4.69 13.19
C THR A 110 -3.88 5.54 13.77
N THR A 111 -4.19 6.29 14.82
CA THR A 111 -3.25 7.16 15.55
C THR A 111 -2.92 6.64 16.95
N VAL A 112 -3.74 5.73 17.49
CA VAL A 112 -3.83 5.42 18.93
C VAL A 112 -2.54 4.88 19.57
N ASN A 113 -1.54 4.46 18.80
CA ASN A 113 -0.33 3.82 19.32
C ASN A 113 0.98 4.52 18.95
N ASP A 114 0.97 5.67 18.28
CA ASP A 114 2.22 6.32 17.84
C ASP A 114 3.18 6.54 19.04
N ILE A 115 4.46 6.29 18.82
CA ILE A 115 5.55 6.47 19.78
C ILE A 115 6.33 7.72 19.40
N VAL A 116 6.49 8.60 20.38
CA VAL A 116 7.38 9.74 20.32
C VAL A 116 8.69 9.34 20.95
N GLU A 117 9.79 9.56 20.24
CA GLU A 117 11.15 9.34 20.72
C GLU A 117 11.95 10.64 20.61
N LEU A 118 12.74 10.95 21.63
CA LEU A 118 13.61 12.13 21.60
C LEU A 118 14.75 11.86 20.61
N SER A 119 14.83 12.66 19.55
CA SER A 119 15.93 12.55 18.59
C SER A 119 17.23 12.97 19.27
N GLY A 120 18.32 12.23 19.04
CA GLY A 120 19.66 12.73 19.37
C GLY A 120 19.87 14.04 18.63
N PHE A 121 20.12 15.13 19.36
CA PHE A 121 20.22 16.48 18.80
C PHE A 121 21.22 16.51 17.64
N GLN A 122 20.72 16.67 16.41
CA GLN A 122 21.54 16.88 15.22
C GLN A 122 21.31 18.31 14.73
N LEU A 123 22.37 19.13 14.75
CA LEU A 123 22.36 20.46 14.14
C LEU A 123 22.13 20.32 12.63
N GLN A 124 20.91 20.54 12.17
CA GLN A 124 20.63 20.75 10.75
C GLN A 124 20.77 22.24 10.43
N ALA A 125 21.43 22.56 9.31
CA ALA A 125 21.91 23.90 8.95
C ALA A 125 20.81 24.94 8.67
N ALA A 126 19.53 24.56 8.69
CA ALA A 126 18.39 25.44 8.50
C ALA A 126 17.26 25.05 9.46
N MET A 127 17.41 25.37 10.76
CA MET A 127 16.29 25.22 11.69
C MET A 127 15.22 26.27 11.35
N PRO A 128 13.97 25.90 11.01
CA PRO A 128 12.88 26.86 11.03
C PRO A 128 12.81 27.49 12.44
N LYS A 129 12.53 28.79 12.55
CA LYS A 129 12.28 29.45 13.83
C LYS A 129 11.08 28.76 14.50
N ILE A 130 11.33 27.77 15.34
CA ILE A 130 10.26 27.10 16.09
C ILE A 130 9.68 28.16 17.02
N VAL A 131 8.42 28.54 16.79
CA VAL A 131 7.70 29.40 17.72
C VAL A 131 7.63 28.67 19.08
N ASN A 132 8.21 29.23 20.12
CA ASN A 132 8.40 28.52 21.38
C ASN A 132 7.11 28.50 22.23
N THR A 133 6.15 27.65 21.87
CA THR A 133 4.87 27.55 22.59
C THR A 133 5.03 26.84 23.94
N SER A 134 4.16 27.14 24.90
CA SER A 134 4.15 26.47 26.21
C SER A 134 3.94 24.96 26.09
N LEU A 135 3.11 24.51 25.13
CA LEU A 135 2.88 23.10 24.84
C LEU A 135 4.13 22.38 24.33
N ARG A 136 4.83 22.96 23.34
CA ARG A 136 6.07 22.38 22.78
C ARG A 136 7.15 22.27 23.86
N ARG A 137 7.30 23.27 24.73
CA ARG A 137 8.22 23.20 25.89
C ARG A 137 7.83 22.09 26.87
N ALA A 138 6.54 21.93 27.15
CA ALA A 138 6.07 20.88 28.03
C ALA A 138 6.35 19.49 27.46
N ILE A 139 6.12 19.29 26.15
CA ILE A 139 6.46 18.04 25.44
C ILE A 139 7.96 17.76 25.55
N LEU A 140 8.82 18.71 25.17
CA LEU A 140 10.28 18.53 25.21
C LEU A 140 10.79 18.27 26.64
N LYS A 141 10.22 18.94 27.66
CA LYS A 141 10.56 18.71 29.07
C LYS A 141 10.18 17.30 29.54
N LEU A 142 9.04 16.77 29.11
CA LEU A 142 8.65 15.40 29.45
C LEU A 142 9.53 14.39 28.70
N MET A 143 9.81 14.63 27.42
CA MET A 143 10.63 13.75 26.59
C MET A 143 12.11 13.74 27.01
N SER A 144 12.62 14.80 27.64
CA SER A 144 13.97 14.81 28.20
C SER A 144 14.12 13.95 29.46
N GLN A 145 13.02 13.75 30.21
CA GLN A 145 12.97 12.86 31.36
C GLN A 145 12.76 11.41 30.94
N GLU A 146 11.90 11.19 29.93
CA GLU A 146 11.58 9.86 29.41
C GLU A 146 11.74 9.86 27.89
N LYS A 147 12.85 9.28 27.44
CA LYS A 147 13.28 9.34 26.02
C LYS A 147 12.27 8.75 25.03
N LYS A 148 11.33 7.92 25.47
CA LYS A 148 10.38 7.21 24.61
C LYS A 148 9.02 7.06 25.29
N LEU A 149 7.97 7.60 24.67
CA LEU A 149 6.60 7.57 25.18
C LEU A 149 5.61 7.35 24.05
N THR A 150 4.49 6.66 24.32
CA THR A 150 3.36 6.69 23.37
C THR A 150 2.69 8.06 23.39
N VAL A 151 2.09 8.48 22.28
CA VAL A 151 1.31 9.72 22.21
C VAL A 151 0.23 9.72 23.30
N ARG A 152 -0.46 8.60 23.51
CA ARG A 152 -1.43 8.45 24.61
C ARG A 152 -0.85 8.67 26.01
N GLN A 153 0.40 8.25 26.26
CA GLN A 153 1.08 8.50 27.53
C GLN A 153 1.42 9.99 27.69
N LEU A 154 1.90 10.62 26.60
CA LEU A 154 2.15 12.07 26.57
C LEU A 154 0.86 12.86 26.82
N GLU A 155 -0.23 12.52 26.13
CA GLU A 155 -1.54 13.17 26.31
C GLU A 155 -2.00 13.09 27.78
N LYS A 156 -1.90 11.89 28.38
CA LYS A 156 -2.31 11.65 29.77
C LYS A 156 -1.49 12.48 30.76
N ARG A 157 -0.18 12.63 30.52
CA ARG A 157 0.72 13.40 31.40
C ARG A 157 0.61 14.90 31.21
N LEU A 158 0.35 15.35 29.99
CA LEU A 158 0.12 16.75 29.65
C LEU A 158 -1.31 17.21 30.02
N GLY A 159 -2.24 16.27 30.18
CA GLY A 159 -3.66 16.57 30.37
C GLY A 159 -4.31 17.16 29.11
N LYS A 160 -3.75 16.90 27.92
CA LYS A 160 -4.20 17.45 26.62
C LYS A 160 -4.17 16.36 25.56
N LYS A 161 -5.23 16.26 24.75
CA LYS A 161 -5.36 15.28 23.66
C LYS A 161 -4.87 15.79 22.29
N ASP A 162 -4.73 17.11 22.16
CA ASP A 162 -4.56 17.79 20.87
C ASP A 162 -3.08 18.14 20.67
N ILE A 163 -2.24 17.11 20.45
CA ILE A 163 -0.79 17.27 20.46
C ILE A 163 -0.07 16.84 19.17
N TYR A 164 -0.73 16.22 18.19
CA TYR A 164 -0.10 15.77 16.93
C TYR A 164 0.49 16.94 16.13
N ARG A 165 -0.20 18.07 16.03
CA ARG A 165 0.33 19.27 15.39
C ARG A 165 1.65 19.70 16.03
N ALA A 166 1.69 19.77 17.36
CA ALA A 166 2.90 20.14 18.10
C ALA A 166 4.01 19.09 17.94
N LEU A 167 3.66 17.79 17.89
CA LEU A 167 4.61 16.71 17.66
C LEU A 167 5.21 16.79 16.26
N HIS A 168 4.41 16.99 15.21
CA HIS A 168 4.90 17.12 13.84
C HIS A 168 5.81 18.34 13.65
N GLU A 169 5.47 19.49 14.22
CA GLU A 169 6.32 20.68 14.14
C GLU A 169 7.68 20.45 14.83
N LEU A 170 7.70 19.72 15.96
CA LEU A 170 8.94 19.34 16.64
C LEU A 170 9.73 18.27 15.87
N GLU A 171 9.04 17.37 15.17
CA GLU A 171 9.65 16.38 14.27
C GLU A 171 10.33 17.04 13.07
N GLN A 172 9.65 17.98 12.41
CA GLN A 172 10.21 18.76 11.30
C GLN A 172 11.43 19.59 11.72
N ALA A 173 11.45 20.03 12.97
CA ALA A 173 12.61 20.71 13.54
C ALA A 173 13.74 19.77 13.99
N GLY A 174 13.59 18.45 13.80
CA GLY A 174 14.58 17.44 14.16
C GLY A 174 14.72 17.19 15.67
N LEU A 175 13.80 17.67 16.50
CA LEU A 175 13.88 17.56 17.96
C LEU A 175 13.30 16.26 18.51
N LEU A 176 12.40 15.63 17.77
CA LEU A 176 11.82 14.33 18.08
C LEU A 176 11.60 13.52 16.80
N THR A 177 11.33 12.23 16.96
CA THR A 177 10.88 11.35 15.87
C THR A 177 9.52 10.77 16.25
N LEU A 178 8.54 10.85 15.34
CA LEU A 178 7.23 10.22 15.51
C LEU A 178 7.23 8.88 14.76
N GLN A 179 7.13 7.78 15.50
CA GLN A 179 7.13 6.43 14.95
C GLN A 179 5.76 5.77 15.15
N LYS A 180 5.20 5.18 14.10
CA LYS A 180 4.01 4.32 14.23
C LYS A 180 4.37 3.08 15.05
N LYS A 181 3.65 2.82 16.14
CA LYS A 181 3.75 1.53 16.85
C LYS A 181 2.77 0.56 16.24
N PHE A 182 3.32 -0.49 15.67
CA PHE A 182 2.57 -1.66 15.26
C PHE A 182 2.54 -2.64 16.43
N SER A 183 1.43 -3.33 16.66
CA SER A 183 1.47 -4.50 17.55
C SER A 183 2.51 -5.45 16.97
N SER A 184 3.52 -5.82 17.76
CA SER A 184 4.47 -6.85 17.37
C SER A 184 3.68 -8.15 17.27
N THR A 185 3.12 -8.45 16.11
CA THR A 185 2.96 -9.84 15.72
C THR A 185 4.38 -10.35 15.58
N THR A 186 4.77 -11.29 16.44
CA THR A 186 5.88 -12.21 16.15
C THR A 186 5.84 -12.53 14.66
N PRO A 187 6.99 -12.50 13.95
CA PRO A 187 7.04 -12.84 12.53
C PRO A 187 6.20 -14.09 12.33
N LYS A 188 5.16 -14.00 11.49
CA LYS A 188 4.30 -15.16 11.27
C LYS A 188 5.19 -16.19 10.58
N GLU A 189 5.58 -17.23 11.30
CA GLU A 189 6.25 -18.36 10.66
C GLU A 189 5.21 -19.09 9.81
N LYS A 190 5.57 -19.36 8.56
CA LYS A 190 4.77 -20.22 7.69
C LYS A 190 5.64 -21.43 7.31
N THR A 191 5.03 -22.61 7.34
CA THR A 191 5.69 -23.83 6.89
C THR A 191 5.90 -23.79 5.38
N ALA A 192 7.15 -23.72 4.96
CA ALA A 192 7.60 -23.95 3.59
C ALA A 192 8.15 -25.37 3.43
N TYR A 193 8.35 -25.79 2.18
CA TYR A 193 8.91 -27.07 1.80
C TYR A 193 10.09 -26.84 0.86
N ARG A 194 11.17 -27.59 1.02
CA ARG A 194 12.33 -27.60 0.10
C ARG A 194 12.76 -29.03 -0.19
N LEU A 195 13.53 -29.24 -1.26
CA LEU A 195 14.16 -30.55 -1.48
C LEU A 195 15.17 -30.87 -0.38
N SER A 196 15.18 -32.15 0.02
CA SER A 196 16.21 -32.70 0.91
C SER A 196 17.60 -32.53 0.28
N VAL A 197 18.64 -32.33 1.10
CA VAL A 197 20.03 -32.20 0.62
C VAL A 197 20.55 -33.55 0.08
N ALA A 198 20.09 -34.65 0.67
CA ALA A 198 20.43 -36.00 0.24
C ALA A 198 19.23 -36.61 -0.50
N ILE A 199 19.25 -36.54 -1.83
CA ILE A 199 18.20 -37.12 -2.67
C ILE A 199 18.74 -38.40 -3.34
N PRO A 200 18.05 -39.55 -3.24
CA PRO A 200 18.45 -40.78 -3.94
C PRO A 200 18.47 -40.60 -5.46
N GLU A 201 19.40 -41.23 -6.19
CA GLU A 201 19.51 -41.09 -7.65
C GLU A 201 18.31 -41.67 -8.43
N ASN A 202 17.58 -42.64 -7.85
CA ASN A 202 16.49 -43.38 -8.51
C ASN A 202 15.07 -42.85 -8.22
N ILE A 203 14.87 -41.54 -8.31
CA ILE A 203 13.61 -40.87 -7.91
C ILE A 203 12.45 -41.21 -8.84
N GLU A 204 12.70 -41.26 -10.14
CA GLU A 204 11.67 -41.54 -11.15
C GLU A 204 11.08 -42.95 -10.95
N LEU A 205 11.90 -43.92 -10.53
CA LEU A 205 11.46 -45.25 -10.15
C LEU A 205 10.66 -45.26 -8.83
N LEU A 206 11.06 -44.46 -7.84
CA LEU A 206 10.40 -44.35 -6.52
C LEU A 206 9.04 -43.64 -6.57
N LEU A 207 8.81 -42.79 -7.57
CA LEU A 207 7.59 -42.01 -7.74
C LEU A 207 6.77 -42.42 -8.96
N HIS A 208 7.20 -43.44 -9.72
CA HIS A 208 6.52 -43.92 -10.94
C HIS A 208 5.04 -44.25 -10.72
N ALA A 209 4.68 -44.80 -9.56
CA ALA A 209 3.30 -45.14 -9.19
C ALA A 209 2.50 -43.98 -8.56
N ALA A 210 3.08 -42.79 -8.44
CA ALA A 210 2.50 -41.64 -7.75
C ALA A 210 2.66 -40.34 -8.57
N PRO A 211 1.90 -40.17 -9.67
CA PRO A 211 2.08 -39.08 -10.62
C PRO A 211 1.99 -37.68 -9.99
N LYS A 212 1.08 -37.47 -9.03
CA LYS A 212 0.97 -36.19 -8.29
C LYS A 212 2.17 -35.89 -7.39
N GLN A 213 2.84 -36.94 -6.87
CA GLN A 213 4.06 -36.76 -6.08
C GLN A 213 5.26 -36.48 -6.99
N LEU A 214 5.32 -37.09 -8.17
CA LEU A 214 6.33 -36.80 -9.18
C LEU A 214 6.23 -35.35 -9.69
N GLU A 215 5.00 -34.89 -9.93
CA GLU A 215 4.72 -33.48 -10.27
C GLU A 215 5.20 -32.54 -9.16
N ALA A 216 4.87 -32.84 -7.89
CA ALA A 216 5.32 -32.05 -6.76
C ALA A 216 6.84 -32.05 -6.55
N PHE A 217 7.48 -33.20 -6.78
CA PHE A 217 8.92 -33.31 -6.71
C PHE A 217 9.59 -32.48 -7.80
N THR A 218 9.09 -32.56 -9.03
CA THR A 218 9.58 -31.79 -10.18
C THR A 218 9.38 -30.29 -9.98
N ALA A 219 8.23 -29.90 -9.43
CA ALA A 219 7.95 -28.52 -9.07
C ALA A 219 8.95 -28.01 -8.03
N LEU A 220 9.19 -28.75 -6.94
CA LEU A 220 10.23 -28.40 -5.95
C LEU A 220 11.64 -28.36 -6.55
N ARG A 221 11.97 -29.27 -7.48
CA ARG A 221 13.29 -29.31 -8.16
C ARG A 221 13.58 -28.05 -8.95
N THR A 222 12.55 -27.41 -9.49
CA THR A 222 12.68 -26.11 -10.18
C THR A 222 13.23 -25.02 -9.24
N PHE A 223 13.03 -25.17 -7.93
CA PHE A 223 13.51 -24.24 -6.89
C PHE A 223 14.74 -24.77 -6.13
N SER A 224 15.34 -25.88 -6.56
CA SER A 224 16.52 -26.49 -5.93
C SER A 224 16.29 -26.72 -4.41
N HIS A 225 17.11 -26.11 -3.54
CA HIS A 225 16.99 -26.22 -2.08
C HIS A 225 16.32 -25.00 -1.42
N ALA A 226 15.74 -24.08 -2.19
CA ALA A 226 15.05 -22.93 -1.63
C ALA A 226 13.73 -23.36 -0.93
N PRO A 227 13.36 -22.79 0.23
CA PRO A 227 12.05 -23.00 0.83
C PRO A 227 10.93 -22.41 -0.04
N VAL A 228 9.94 -23.22 -0.39
CA VAL A 228 8.79 -22.82 -1.21
C VAL A 228 7.49 -23.12 -0.49
N PHE A 229 6.52 -22.21 -0.57
CA PHE A 229 5.22 -22.41 0.03
C PHE A 229 4.30 -23.28 -0.85
N PRO A 230 3.41 -24.10 -0.26
CA PRO A 230 2.45 -24.92 -1.02
C PRO A 230 1.62 -24.10 -2.00
N GLU A 231 1.24 -22.88 -1.59
CA GLU A 231 0.44 -21.97 -2.40
C GLU A 231 1.20 -21.47 -3.63
N THR A 232 2.54 -21.34 -3.56
CA THR A 232 3.40 -20.98 -4.70
C THR A 232 3.52 -22.12 -5.71
N LEU A 233 3.46 -23.37 -5.26
CA LEU A 233 3.56 -24.55 -6.13
C LEU A 233 2.22 -24.92 -6.76
N GLY A 234 1.09 -24.44 -6.21
CA GLY A 234 -0.24 -24.92 -6.59
C GLY A 234 -0.52 -26.34 -6.12
N ILE A 235 0.19 -26.83 -5.10
CA ILE A 235 0.19 -28.23 -4.66
C ILE A 235 -0.31 -28.34 -3.23
N SER A 236 -1.16 -29.34 -2.96
CA SER A 236 -1.71 -29.54 -1.63
C SER A 236 -0.62 -29.96 -0.62
N ARG A 237 -0.81 -29.54 0.64
CA ARG A 237 0.12 -29.87 1.74
C ARG A 237 0.25 -31.38 1.94
N ASP A 238 -0.80 -32.15 1.67
CA ASP A 238 -0.78 -33.61 1.84
C ASP A 238 0.18 -34.29 0.87
N ILE A 239 0.25 -33.80 -0.37
CA ILE A 239 1.18 -34.30 -1.39
C ILE A 239 2.63 -33.96 -0.98
N LEU A 240 2.87 -32.72 -0.54
CA LEU A 240 4.20 -32.30 -0.06
C LEU A 240 4.61 -33.05 1.21
N ASN A 241 3.68 -33.32 2.13
CA ASN A 241 3.91 -34.14 3.31
C ASN A 241 4.25 -35.59 2.96
N ALA A 242 3.68 -36.14 1.88
CA ALA A 242 4.04 -37.47 1.40
C ALA A 242 5.50 -37.53 0.89
N LEU A 243 5.97 -36.47 0.21
CA LEU A 243 7.38 -36.34 -0.17
C LEU A 243 8.30 -36.22 1.05
N VAL A 244 7.88 -35.48 2.07
CA VAL A 244 8.63 -35.38 3.35
C VAL A 244 8.74 -36.74 4.04
N LYS A 245 7.66 -37.52 4.09
CA LYS A 245 7.67 -38.89 4.66
C LYS A 245 8.62 -39.82 3.91
N LYS A 246 8.84 -39.61 2.61
CA LYS A 246 9.78 -40.37 1.77
C LYS A 246 11.22 -39.85 1.84
N GLY A 247 11.50 -38.82 2.65
CA GLY A 247 12.82 -38.20 2.75
C GLY A 247 13.25 -37.37 1.53
N LEU A 248 12.33 -37.08 0.60
CA LEU A 248 12.61 -36.35 -0.63
C LEU A 248 12.48 -34.82 -0.45
N ALA A 249 11.78 -34.39 0.59
CA ALA A 249 11.57 -32.98 0.93
C ALA A 249 11.66 -32.76 2.44
N GLU A 250 11.89 -31.52 2.85
CA GLU A 250 11.95 -31.09 4.24
C GLU A 250 10.95 -29.97 4.50
N LYS A 251 10.39 -29.92 5.72
CA LYS A 251 9.63 -28.76 6.20
C LYS A 251 10.59 -27.76 6.83
N VAL A 252 10.44 -26.51 6.45
CA VAL A 252 11.21 -25.39 7.03
C VAL A 252 10.23 -24.35 7.53
N GLN A 253 10.40 -23.90 8.77
CA GLN A 253 9.70 -22.71 9.24
C GLN A 253 10.41 -21.50 8.67
N VAL A 254 9.70 -20.74 7.84
CA VAL A 254 10.21 -19.50 7.27
C VAL A 254 9.51 -18.37 8.01
N GLU A 255 10.27 -17.56 8.74
CA GLU A 255 9.77 -16.28 9.21
C GLU A 255 9.31 -15.48 8.00
N LEU A 256 8.04 -15.04 8.01
CA LEU A 256 7.56 -14.04 7.07
C LEU A 256 8.16 -12.67 7.46
N SER A 257 9.48 -12.56 7.57
CA SER A 257 10.19 -11.28 7.54
C SER A 257 10.45 -10.97 6.07
N SER A 258 9.56 -10.23 5.41
CA SER A 258 9.79 -9.69 4.07
C SER A 258 10.43 -10.69 3.09
N THR A 259 9.79 -11.85 2.84
CA THR A 259 10.27 -12.92 1.93
C THR A 259 10.48 -12.49 0.48
N PHE A 260 10.25 -11.22 0.19
CA PHE A 260 10.50 -10.57 -1.06
C PHE A 260 11.82 -9.79 -1.14
N LYS A 261 12.56 -9.63 -0.02
CA LYS A 261 13.84 -8.92 0.02
C LYS A 261 15.07 -9.76 -0.38
N SER A 262 15.02 -11.09 -0.39
CA SER A 262 16.27 -11.86 -0.52
C SER A 262 16.20 -13.27 -1.13
N GLY A 263 15.06 -13.75 -1.65
CA GLY A 263 14.93 -15.18 -2.00
C GLY A 263 14.81 -15.56 -3.48
N PHE A 264 14.39 -14.64 -4.34
CA PHE A 264 13.94 -15.01 -5.69
C PHE A 264 14.73 -14.25 -6.74
N SER A 265 15.89 -14.81 -7.14
CA SER A 265 16.54 -14.42 -8.39
C SER A 265 15.99 -15.31 -9.50
N GLU A 266 15.02 -14.83 -10.28
CA GLU A 266 14.83 -15.39 -11.62
C GLU A 266 16.13 -15.10 -12.38
N ARG A 267 16.80 -16.12 -12.94
CA ARG A 267 17.96 -15.87 -13.81
C ARG A 267 17.47 -14.91 -14.89
N SER A 268 18.10 -13.74 -15.00
CA SER A 268 17.88 -12.82 -16.11
C SER A 268 18.12 -13.60 -17.40
N ARG A 269 17.04 -14.07 -18.04
CA ARG A 269 17.10 -14.38 -19.46
C ARG A 269 17.07 -13.02 -20.12
N GLN A 270 18.23 -12.57 -20.60
CA GLN A 270 18.25 -11.49 -21.58
C GLN A 270 17.41 -11.96 -22.76
N ILE A 271 16.21 -11.42 -22.88
CA ILE A 271 15.39 -11.59 -24.08
C ILE A 271 15.87 -10.46 -24.98
N ASP A 272 16.82 -10.79 -25.85
CA ASP A 272 17.50 -9.79 -26.67
C ASP A 272 16.61 -9.20 -27.77
N THR A 273 15.49 -9.86 -28.12
CA THR A 273 14.58 -9.35 -29.16
C THR A 273 13.10 -9.68 -28.87
N LEU A 274 12.26 -8.63 -28.91
CA LEU A 274 10.79 -8.78 -28.97
C LEU A 274 10.39 -9.34 -30.32
N SER A 275 9.32 -10.15 -30.36
CA SER A 275 8.72 -10.57 -31.63
C SER A 275 8.08 -9.40 -32.38
N SER A 276 7.87 -9.51 -33.69
CA SER A 276 7.23 -8.45 -34.48
C SER A 276 5.85 -8.06 -33.94
N ALA A 277 5.08 -9.03 -33.42
CA ALA A 277 3.78 -8.75 -32.79
C ALA A 277 3.92 -7.97 -31.48
N GLN A 278 4.91 -8.31 -30.65
CA GLN A 278 5.20 -7.59 -29.40
C GLN A 278 5.73 -6.17 -29.68
N GLN A 279 6.58 -6.01 -30.70
CA GLN A 279 7.08 -4.70 -31.13
C GLN A 279 5.95 -3.80 -31.61
N ASN A 280 5.04 -4.31 -32.44
CA ASN A 280 3.87 -3.57 -32.90
C ASN A 280 2.96 -3.14 -31.74
N ALA A 281 2.67 -4.07 -30.81
CA ALA A 281 1.89 -3.75 -29.61
C ALA A 281 2.57 -2.66 -28.76
N LEU A 282 3.89 -2.78 -28.52
CA LEU A 282 4.66 -1.78 -27.77
C LEU A 282 4.68 -0.42 -28.47
N GLN A 283 4.82 -0.40 -29.79
CA GLN A 283 4.79 0.83 -30.59
C GLN A 283 3.43 1.52 -30.46
N THR A 284 2.34 0.77 -30.67
CA THR A 284 0.96 1.29 -30.54
C THR A 284 0.73 1.91 -29.16
N LEU A 285 1.14 1.21 -28.09
CA LEU A 285 1.04 1.73 -26.72
C LEU A 285 1.90 2.99 -26.51
N THR A 286 3.09 3.03 -27.09
CA THR A 286 4.00 4.18 -26.97
C THR A 286 3.43 5.41 -27.67
N GLU A 287 2.97 5.27 -28.91
CA GLU A 287 2.38 6.37 -29.69
C GLU A 287 1.12 6.92 -29.01
N ALA A 288 0.30 6.06 -28.44
CA ALA A 288 -0.85 6.50 -27.66
C ALA A 288 -0.45 7.23 -26.37
N TYR A 289 0.56 6.73 -25.66
CA TYR A 289 1.08 7.35 -24.46
C TYR A 289 1.68 8.75 -24.71
N GLU A 290 2.35 8.94 -25.86
CA GLU A 290 2.94 10.22 -26.27
C GLU A 290 1.89 11.31 -26.51
N LYS A 291 0.64 10.94 -26.85
CA LYS A 291 -0.47 11.91 -26.97
C LYS A 291 -0.90 12.50 -25.63
N GLN A 292 -0.51 11.88 -24.51
CA GLN A 292 -0.90 12.29 -23.16
C GLN A 292 -2.42 12.37 -22.93
N GLU A 293 -3.18 11.54 -23.63
CA GLU A 293 -4.63 11.41 -23.49
C GLU A 293 -5.01 10.07 -22.85
N PHE A 294 -6.20 10.02 -22.26
CA PHE A 294 -6.76 8.76 -21.76
C PHE A 294 -7.03 7.80 -22.93
N ALA A 295 -6.51 6.58 -22.83
CA ALA A 295 -6.79 5.51 -23.77
C ALA A 295 -6.82 4.16 -23.05
N THR A 296 -7.65 3.25 -23.57
CA THR A 296 -7.76 1.88 -23.08
C THR A 296 -7.38 0.90 -24.19
N PHE A 297 -6.66 -0.15 -23.81
CA PHE A 297 -6.17 -1.17 -24.74
C PHE A 297 -6.46 -2.56 -24.19
N LEU A 298 -6.86 -3.47 -25.07
CA LEU A 298 -6.89 -4.89 -24.78
C LEU A 298 -5.67 -5.55 -25.44
N LEU A 299 -4.69 -5.97 -24.64
CA LEU A 299 -3.58 -6.78 -25.12
C LEU A 299 -3.97 -8.26 -25.11
N HIS A 300 -4.55 -8.73 -26.20
CA HIS A 300 -4.99 -10.12 -26.33
C HIS A 300 -3.85 -11.04 -26.75
N GLY A 301 -3.64 -12.13 -26.00
CA GLY A 301 -2.68 -13.16 -26.35
C GLY A 301 -2.74 -14.35 -25.41
N VAL A 302 -2.54 -15.55 -25.95
CA VAL A 302 -2.50 -16.81 -25.17
C VAL A 302 -1.38 -16.77 -24.13
N THR A 303 -1.49 -17.60 -23.09
CA THR A 303 -0.42 -17.76 -22.09
C THR A 303 0.90 -18.13 -22.75
N GLY A 304 2.01 -17.53 -22.30
CA GLY A 304 3.33 -17.76 -22.89
C GLY A 304 3.64 -16.94 -24.14
N SER A 305 2.71 -16.16 -24.70
CA SER A 305 2.96 -15.26 -25.83
C SER A 305 3.85 -14.05 -25.50
N GLY A 306 4.20 -13.87 -24.22
CA GLY A 306 5.08 -12.81 -23.73
C GLY A 306 4.40 -11.46 -23.47
N LYS A 307 3.09 -11.44 -23.16
CA LYS A 307 2.37 -10.22 -22.76
C LYS A 307 3.11 -9.42 -21.67
N THR A 308 3.63 -10.12 -20.66
CA THR A 308 4.41 -9.53 -19.57
C THR A 308 5.64 -8.75 -20.04
N LEU A 309 6.28 -9.15 -21.15
CA LEU A 309 7.43 -8.42 -21.70
C LEU A 309 7.01 -7.09 -22.29
N VAL A 310 5.88 -7.06 -22.99
CA VAL A 310 5.29 -5.81 -23.51
C VAL A 310 4.97 -4.87 -22.34
N TYR A 311 4.39 -5.39 -21.25
CA TYR A 311 4.14 -4.60 -20.03
C TYR A 311 5.43 -3.98 -19.49
N ILE A 312 6.48 -4.79 -19.30
CA ILE A 312 7.75 -4.35 -18.73
C ILE A 312 8.41 -3.29 -19.61
N GLU A 313 8.51 -3.51 -20.91
CA GLU A 313 9.12 -2.56 -21.84
C GLU A 313 8.31 -1.25 -21.94
N PHE A 314 6.98 -1.33 -21.91
CA PHE A 314 6.13 -0.14 -21.87
C PHE A 314 6.34 0.64 -20.56
N LEU A 315 6.35 -0.04 -19.42
CA LEU A 315 6.56 0.58 -18.11
C LEU A 315 7.94 1.23 -17.99
N LYS A 316 9.00 0.65 -18.58
CA LYS A 316 10.32 1.31 -18.63
C LYS A 316 10.23 2.71 -19.26
N LYS A 317 9.47 2.86 -20.35
CA LYS A 317 9.24 4.18 -20.99
C LYS A 317 8.44 5.13 -20.07
N VAL A 318 7.40 4.61 -19.41
CA VAL A 318 6.57 5.39 -18.47
C VAL A 318 7.40 5.88 -17.28
N ILE A 319 8.28 5.05 -16.72
CA ILE A 319 9.13 5.43 -15.60
C ILE A 319 10.26 6.38 -16.04
N ALA A 320 10.82 6.18 -17.23
CA ALA A 320 11.84 7.05 -17.80
C ALA A 320 11.34 8.48 -18.06
N SER A 321 10.03 8.67 -18.30
CA SER A 321 9.42 10.01 -18.42
C SER A 321 9.12 10.68 -17.06
N GLY A 322 9.48 10.03 -15.94
CA GLY A 322 9.24 10.53 -14.60
C GLY A 322 7.84 10.28 -14.06
N LYS A 323 6.98 9.55 -14.78
CA LYS A 323 5.65 9.14 -14.32
C LYS A 323 5.71 7.87 -13.46
N THR A 324 4.59 7.56 -12.81
CA THR A 324 4.41 6.37 -11.97
C THR A 324 3.51 5.35 -12.65
N ALA A 325 3.45 4.13 -12.12
CA ALA A 325 2.59 3.09 -12.68
C ALA A 325 2.00 2.12 -11.66
N ILE A 326 0.85 1.55 -12.00
CA ILE A 326 0.19 0.48 -11.22
C ILE A 326 0.14 -0.79 -12.08
N VAL A 327 0.47 -1.93 -11.47
CA VAL A 327 0.30 -3.25 -12.08
C VAL A 327 -0.59 -4.08 -11.16
N LEU A 328 -1.78 -4.38 -11.64
CA LEU A 328 -2.71 -5.28 -11.02
C LEU A 328 -2.51 -6.68 -11.59
N VAL A 329 -2.37 -7.65 -10.70
CA VAL A 329 -2.38 -9.08 -11.02
C VAL A 329 -3.40 -9.77 -10.12
N PRO A 330 -3.99 -10.91 -10.53
CA PRO A 330 -4.82 -11.70 -9.63
C PRO A 330 -4.06 -12.06 -8.35
N GLU A 331 -4.73 -12.11 -7.20
CA GLU A 331 -4.07 -12.31 -5.90
C GLU A 331 -3.26 -13.63 -5.85
N ILE A 332 -3.78 -14.68 -6.49
CA ILE A 332 -3.12 -15.99 -6.60
C ILE A 332 -1.96 -15.95 -7.62
N ALA A 333 -2.06 -15.08 -8.64
CA ALA A 333 -1.06 -14.92 -9.70
C ALA A 333 0.11 -14.02 -9.28
N LEU A 334 0.02 -13.32 -8.16
CA LEU A 334 1.15 -12.65 -7.51
C LEU A 334 2.10 -13.68 -6.88
N THR A 335 2.64 -14.54 -7.74
CA THR A 335 3.64 -15.52 -7.36
C THR A 335 4.96 -14.82 -7.08
N PRO A 336 5.84 -15.43 -6.26
CA PRO A 336 7.20 -14.96 -6.10
C PRO A 336 7.96 -14.79 -7.42
N GLN A 337 7.63 -15.57 -8.45
CA GLN A 337 8.22 -15.46 -9.78
C GLN A 337 7.80 -14.17 -10.49
N THR A 338 6.49 -13.87 -10.52
CA THR A 338 5.98 -12.61 -11.10
C THR A 338 6.63 -11.40 -10.40
N ALA A 339 6.62 -11.41 -9.08
CA ALA A 339 7.25 -10.37 -8.27
C ALA A 339 8.77 -10.23 -8.53
N ALA A 340 9.51 -11.33 -8.58
CA ALA A 340 10.94 -11.34 -8.89
C ALA A 340 11.23 -10.79 -10.28
N ARG A 341 10.42 -11.15 -11.27
CA ARG A 341 10.54 -10.66 -12.64
C ARG A 341 10.48 -9.13 -12.68
N PHE A 342 9.44 -8.55 -12.10
CA PHE A 342 9.33 -7.09 -12.05
C PHE A 342 10.47 -6.46 -11.23
N ARG A 343 10.88 -7.05 -10.11
CA ARG A 343 12.05 -6.55 -9.35
C ARG A 343 13.36 -6.59 -10.15
N ASN A 344 13.58 -7.60 -10.97
CA ASN A 344 14.78 -7.68 -11.80
C ASN A 344 14.86 -6.54 -12.83
N HIS A 345 13.71 -5.99 -13.25
CA HIS A 345 13.66 -4.90 -14.23
C HIS A 345 13.59 -3.50 -13.60
N PHE A 346 12.97 -3.38 -12.43
CA PHE A 346 12.69 -2.08 -11.80
C PHE A 346 13.43 -1.86 -10.48
N HIS A 347 14.14 -2.87 -9.97
CA HIS A 347 14.98 -2.79 -8.76
C HIS A 347 14.25 -2.15 -7.57
N ASP A 348 14.73 -1.00 -7.09
CA ASP A 348 14.18 -0.27 -5.95
C ASP A 348 13.00 0.64 -6.34
N ASP A 349 12.68 0.81 -7.63
CA ASP A 349 11.55 1.63 -8.07
C ASP A 349 10.19 0.93 -7.91
N ILE A 350 10.15 -0.32 -7.44
CA ILE A 350 8.91 -1.11 -7.31
C ILE A 350 8.58 -1.50 -5.88
N THR A 351 7.35 -1.20 -5.47
CA THR A 351 6.73 -1.68 -4.23
C THR A 351 5.73 -2.79 -4.55
N ILE A 352 5.85 -3.93 -3.85
CA ILE A 352 4.93 -5.07 -4.01
C ILE A 352 3.94 -5.10 -2.84
N LEU A 353 2.66 -5.14 -3.17
CA LEU A 353 1.52 -5.11 -2.25
C LEU A 353 0.77 -6.44 -2.28
N HIS A 354 0.68 -7.11 -1.13
CA HIS A 354 -0.07 -8.36 -1.01
C HIS A 354 -0.80 -8.48 0.34
N SER A 355 -1.83 -9.33 0.38
CA SER A 355 -2.71 -9.48 1.54
C SER A 355 -1.97 -9.95 2.80
N ALA A 356 -0.98 -10.84 2.63
CA ALA A 356 -0.17 -11.40 3.71
C ALA A 356 0.82 -10.41 4.37
N MET A 357 0.98 -9.19 3.86
CA MET A 357 1.80 -8.17 4.49
C MET A 357 1.24 -7.78 5.87
N SER A 358 2.13 -7.58 6.82
CA SER A 358 1.81 -6.97 8.12
C SER A 358 1.34 -5.52 7.96
N ASP A 359 0.66 -5.00 8.98
CA ASP A 359 0.23 -3.60 8.99
C ASP A 359 1.41 -2.61 8.88
N ARG A 360 2.57 -3.00 9.44
CA ARG A 360 3.82 -2.26 9.30
C ARG A 360 4.28 -2.22 7.85
N GLU A 361 4.38 -3.38 7.20
CA GLU A 361 4.82 -3.45 5.81
C GLU A 361 3.87 -2.70 4.87
N LYS A 362 2.55 -2.78 5.10
CA LYS A 362 1.55 -2.03 4.33
C LYS A 362 1.70 -0.51 4.51
N TYR A 363 1.98 -0.07 5.74
CA TYR A 363 2.25 1.34 6.02
C TYR A 363 3.54 1.80 5.33
N ASP A 364 4.63 1.06 5.47
CA ASP A 364 5.92 1.40 4.87
C ASP A 364 5.82 1.46 3.34
N ALA A 365 5.13 0.49 2.74
CA ALA A 365 4.85 0.45 1.30
C ALA A 365 4.02 1.67 0.84
N TRP A 366 2.91 1.95 1.51
CA TRP A 366 2.08 3.12 1.23
C TRP A 366 2.85 4.43 1.39
N HIS A 367 3.66 4.53 2.44
CA HIS A 367 4.47 5.72 2.73
C HIS A 367 5.56 5.94 1.69
N ASN A 368 6.25 4.87 1.24
CA ASN A 368 7.25 4.95 0.19
C ASN A 368 6.65 5.36 -1.17
N LEU A 369 5.49 4.81 -1.53
CA LEU A 369 4.76 5.20 -2.74
C LEU A 369 4.34 6.67 -2.68
N ARG A 370 3.76 7.10 -1.54
CA ARG A 370 3.32 8.48 -1.33
C ARG A 370 4.48 9.49 -1.37
N LEU A 371 5.65 9.11 -0.87
CA LEU A 371 6.85 9.96 -0.91
C LEU A 371 7.59 9.90 -2.25
N GLY A 372 7.12 9.10 -3.22
CA GLY A 372 7.79 8.92 -4.50
C GLY A 372 9.13 8.17 -4.42
N LYS A 373 9.39 7.46 -3.32
CA LYS A 373 10.61 6.61 -3.17
C LYS A 373 10.57 5.40 -4.09
N THR A 374 9.36 4.93 -4.42
CA THR A 374 9.12 3.89 -5.42
C THR A 374 8.07 4.41 -6.39
N LYS A 375 8.22 4.12 -7.68
CA LYS A 375 7.38 4.64 -8.76
C LYS A 375 6.36 3.64 -9.29
N ILE A 376 6.53 2.35 -8.99
CA ILE A 376 5.64 1.28 -9.42
C ILE A 376 5.00 0.61 -8.21
N ALA A 377 3.68 0.45 -8.24
CA ALA A 377 2.95 -0.41 -7.32
C ALA A 377 2.49 -1.69 -8.04
N LEU A 378 2.94 -2.85 -7.57
CA LEU A 378 2.52 -4.16 -8.09
C LEU A 378 1.74 -4.91 -7.03
N GLY A 379 0.56 -5.45 -7.36
CA GLY A 379 -0.15 -6.30 -6.41
C GLY A 379 -1.54 -6.72 -6.86
N ALA A 380 -2.32 -7.20 -5.89
CA ALA A 380 -3.72 -7.57 -6.12
C ALA A 380 -4.62 -6.34 -6.36
N ARG A 381 -5.93 -6.55 -6.54
CA ARG A 381 -6.94 -5.52 -6.80
C ARG A 381 -6.87 -4.26 -5.92
N SER A 382 -6.56 -4.37 -4.63
CA SER A 382 -6.48 -3.21 -3.71
C SER A 382 -5.33 -2.26 -4.06
N THR A 383 -4.38 -2.69 -4.88
CA THR A 383 -3.26 -1.88 -5.37
C THR A 383 -3.71 -0.76 -6.30
N VAL A 384 -4.95 -0.82 -6.81
CA VAL A 384 -5.56 0.30 -7.55
C VAL A 384 -5.64 1.59 -6.71
N PHE A 385 -5.59 1.47 -5.38
CA PHE A 385 -5.58 2.60 -4.45
C PHE A 385 -4.17 3.05 -4.01
N ALA A 386 -3.12 2.59 -4.69
CA ALA A 386 -1.76 3.04 -4.41
C ALA A 386 -1.69 4.58 -4.46
N PRO A 387 -1.07 5.25 -3.47
CA PRO A 387 -1.04 6.71 -3.37
C PRO A 387 0.04 7.29 -4.29
N LEU A 388 -0.07 6.99 -5.59
CA LEU A 388 0.84 7.46 -6.62
C LEU A 388 0.29 8.74 -7.24
N ASP A 389 1.16 9.73 -7.38
CA ASP A 389 0.94 10.94 -8.16
C ASP A 389 1.57 10.77 -9.56
N ASN A 390 1.13 11.58 -10.53
CA ASN A 390 1.62 11.56 -11.91
C ASN A 390 1.55 10.17 -12.56
N LEU A 391 0.40 9.49 -12.39
CA LEU A 391 0.21 8.14 -12.89
C LEU A 391 0.22 8.13 -14.42
N GLY A 392 1.14 7.37 -15.01
CA GLY A 392 1.30 7.28 -16.46
C GLY A 392 0.69 6.02 -17.07
N ALA A 393 0.54 4.95 -16.29
CA ALA A 393 -0.05 3.70 -16.78
C ALA A 393 -0.65 2.86 -15.65
N ILE A 394 -1.72 2.13 -15.99
CA ILE A 394 -2.26 1.06 -15.17
C ILE A 394 -2.38 -0.18 -16.03
N ILE A 395 -1.77 -1.27 -15.59
CA ILE A 395 -1.82 -2.57 -16.25
C ILE A 395 -2.69 -3.48 -15.40
N VAL A 396 -3.65 -4.16 -16.03
CA VAL A 396 -4.49 -5.17 -15.39
C VAL A 396 -4.23 -6.50 -16.09
N ASP A 397 -3.45 -7.36 -15.46
CA ASP A 397 -3.15 -8.68 -16.01
C ASP A 397 -4.31 -9.65 -15.73
N GLU A 398 -4.51 -10.60 -16.65
CA GLU A 398 -5.61 -11.58 -16.57
C GLU A 398 -6.98 -10.91 -16.25
N GLU A 399 -7.34 -9.85 -16.98
CA GLU A 399 -8.49 -8.97 -16.65
C GLU A 399 -9.84 -9.69 -16.47
N HIS A 400 -9.98 -10.86 -17.08
CA HIS A 400 -11.15 -11.72 -16.99
C HIS A 400 -11.29 -12.46 -15.65
N ASP A 401 -10.27 -12.43 -14.79
CA ASP A 401 -10.26 -13.14 -13.51
C ASP A 401 -11.30 -12.56 -12.53
N GLY A 402 -12.16 -13.43 -11.99
CA GLY A 402 -13.20 -13.08 -11.03
C GLY A 402 -12.65 -12.51 -9.71
N ALA A 403 -11.39 -12.76 -9.36
CA ALA A 403 -10.73 -12.23 -8.18
C ALA A 403 -10.67 -10.70 -8.16
N TYR A 404 -10.85 -10.02 -9.29
CA TYR A 404 -10.97 -8.57 -9.32
C TYR A 404 -12.27 -8.04 -8.68
N LYS A 405 -13.29 -8.88 -8.50
CA LYS A 405 -14.53 -8.48 -7.81
C LYS A 405 -14.35 -8.56 -6.30
N GLN A 406 -14.69 -7.47 -5.60
CA GLN A 406 -14.76 -7.43 -4.14
C GLN A 406 -16.08 -8.01 -3.63
N ASP A 407 -16.00 -8.94 -2.67
CA ASP A 407 -17.18 -9.56 -2.05
C ASP A 407 -17.80 -8.72 -0.91
N ARG A 408 -16.99 -7.87 -0.28
CA ARG A 408 -17.39 -7.01 0.85
C ARG A 408 -17.68 -5.58 0.40
N ASN A 409 -18.44 -4.82 1.17
CA ASN A 409 -18.60 -3.39 0.88
C ASN A 409 -17.25 -2.67 1.01
N PRO A 410 -16.91 -1.75 0.10
CA PRO A 410 -17.60 -1.46 -1.17
C PRO A 410 -17.36 -2.60 -2.19
N ARG A 411 -18.40 -3.16 -2.82
CA ARG A 411 -18.30 -4.32 -3.73
C ARG A 411 -17.77 -3.93 -5.12
N TYR A 412 -16.64 -3.25 -5.18
CA TYR A 412 -16.06 -2.73 -6.41
C TYR A 412 -15.48 -3.83 -7.31
N GLN A 413 -15.35 -3.52 -8.59
CA GLN A 413 -14.67 -4.34 -9.58
C GLN A 413 -13.31 -3.66 -9.89
N GLY A 414 -12.21 -4.35 -9.63
CA GLY A 414 -10.84 -3.79 -9.70
C GLY A 414 -10.40 -3.32 -11.09
N ARG A 415 -10.76 -4.04 -12.15
CA ARG A 415 -10.53 -3.63 -13.55
C ARG A 415 -11.30 -2.35 -13.89
N ASP A 416 -12.59 -2.29 -13.58
CA ASP A 416 -13.42 -1.11 -13.88
C ASP A 416 -12.94 0.10 -13.07
N THR A 417 -12.58 -0.14 -11.80
CA THR A 417 -11.97 0.86 -10.92
C THR A 417 -10.62 1.34 -11.47
N ALA A 418 -9.82 0.47 -12.08
CA ALA A 418 -8.56 0.83 -12.73
C ALA A 418 -8.78 1.73 -13.95
N ILE A 419 -9.79 1.44 -14.78
CA ILE A 419 -10.14 2.29 -15.93
C ILE A 419 -10.54 3.68 -15.44
N MET A 420 -11.42 3.76 -14.44
CA MET A 420 -11.84 5.05 -13.86
C MET A 420 -10.69 5.78 -13.17
N ARG A 421 -9.79 5.04 -12.50
CA ARG A 421 -8.57 5.61 -11.92
C ARG A 421 -7.73 6.26 -13.01
N ALA A 422 -7.46 5.58 -14.11
CA ALA A 422 -6.72 6.14 -15.23
C ALA A 422 -7.43 7.38 -15.83
N MET A 423 -8.75 7.36 -15.92
CA MET A 423 -9.54 8.52 -16.41
C MET A 423 -9.43 9.73 -15.48
N PHE A 424 -9.36 9.54 -14.16
CA PHE A 424 -9.32 10.62 -13.16
C PHE A 424 -7.94 11.23 -12.92
N GLU A 425 -6.88 10.66 -13.50
CA GLU A 425 -5.50 11.17 -13.45
C GLU A 425 -5.22 12.29 -14.46
N ASN A 426 -6.11 12.45 -15.45
CA ASN A 426 -6.05 13.54 -16.44
C ASN A 426 -6.77 14.81 -15.97
#